data_AF-A0A250VF63-F1
#
_entry.id   AF-A0A250VF63-F1
#
_cell.length_a   1.000
_cell.length_b   1.000
_cell.length_c   1.000
_cell.angle_alpha   90.00
_cell.angle_beta   90.00
_cell.angle_gamma   90.00
#
_symmetry.space_group_name_H-M   'P 1'
#
loop_
_entity.id
_entity.type
_entity.pdbx_description
1 polymer ?
#
loop_
_entity_poly.entity_id
_entity_poly.type
_entity_poly.pdbx_seq_one_letter_code
_entity_poly.pdbx_strand_id
1 'polypeptide(L)'
;MAAPPVIARTATYFHARVGRTELDKVFLVAGEGAPAGTVSVRCTVGNAHLQEDTLDDLNAARAALPYVSDRTPWTALTFERDEGAARYVSIEFEDGVVTVTVRSGDPIWTHGQAHRLGEILEEAHGAAEHRYRIPQVRQTALLMALVLMIWVPSMTYAGPRDFYDYLTQISGVGVLVLGGTQLVREWVNGRADRPVFKVTEDVQWGSTWSRLSSGDRIALVSAVIAGLTLIATAAALI
;
A
#
# COMPACT_ATOMS: atom_id res chain seq x y z
N MET A 1 -20.74 42.84 -7.27
CA MET A 1 -21.18 41.48 -6.87
C MET A 1 -19.93 40.70 -6.50
N ALA A 2 -19.83 40.18 -5.27
CA ALA A 2 -18.71 39.33 -4.86
C ALA A 2 -18.83 37.98 -5.57
N ALA A 3 -17.71 37.42 -6.04
CA ALA A 3 -17.70 36.08 -6.61
C ALA A 3 -18.17 35.06 -5.55
N PRO A 4 -18.97 34.06 -5.93
CA PRO A 4 -19.41 33.03 -5.00
C PRO A 4 -18.19 32.32 -4.37
N PRO A 5 -18.25 31.93 -3.09
CA PRO A 5 -17.14 31.26 -2.43
C PRO A 5 -16.85 29.92 -3.12
N VAL A 6 -15.62 29.74 -3.58
CA VAL A 6 -15.16 28.46 -4.14
C VAL A 6 -14.92 27.50 -2.98
N ILE A 7 -15.63 26.38 -2.98
CA ILE A 7 -15.49 25.33 -1.99
C ILE A 7 -14.43 24.37 -2.50
N ALA A 8 -13.41 24.11 -1.68
CA ALA A 8 -12.32 23.20 -2.00
C ALA A 8 -12.31 22.04 -1.00
N ARG A 9 -12.14 20.82 -1.51
CA ARG A 9 -11.95 19.62 -0.69
C ARG A 9 -10.73 18.86 -1.20
N THR A 10 -9.80 18.58 -0.29
CA THR A 10 -8.63 17.77 -0.56
C THR A 10 -8.66 16.55 0.34
N ALA A 11 -8.42 15.38 -0.24
CA ALA A 11 -8.30 14.10 0.45
C ALA A 11 -7.02 13.40 -0.01
N THR A 12 -6.34 12.76 0.93
CA THR A 12 -5.08 12.05 0.68
C THR A 12 -5.26 10.59 1.02
N TYR A 13 -4.95 9.72 0.08
CA TYR A 13 -5.06 8.27 0.21
C TYR A 13 -3.67 7.65 0.21
N PHE A 14 -3.37 6.88 1.25
CA PHE A 14 -2.10 6.17 1.42
C PHE A 14 -2.22 4.72 1.00
N HIS A 15 -1.10 4.11 0.61
CA HIS A 15 -1.03 2.68 0.28
C HIS A 15 -1.92 2.25 -0.90
N ALA A 16 -2.33 3.21 -1.72
CA ALA A 16 -3.18 2.92 -2.87
C ALA A 16 -2.43 2.02 -3.86
N ARG A 17 -3.16 1.06 -4.42
CA ARG A 17 -2.66 0.10 -5.39
C ARG A 17 -3.41 0.32 -6.69
N VAL A 18 -2.85 1.17 -7.53
CA VAL A 18 -3.50 1.70 -8.72
C VAL A 18 -2.81 1.13 -9.96
N GLY A 19 -3.56 0.34 -10.72
CA GLY A 19 -3.19 -0.16 -12.04
C GLY A 19 -3.88 0.60 -13.16
N ARG A 20 -3.76 0.09 -14.38
CA ARG A 20 -4.42 0.67 -15.55
C ARG A 20 -5.94 0.73 -15.39
N THR A 21 -6.57 -0.37 -15.00
CA THR A 21 -8.03 -0.43 -14.80
C THR A 21 -8.52 0.60 -13.78
N GLU A 22 -7.83 0.76 -12.65
CA GLU A 22 -8.21 1.74 -11.62
C GLU A 22 -7.98 3.17 -12.10
N LEU A 23 -6.88 3.44 -12.82
CA LEU A 23 -6.64 4.74 -13.45
C LEU A 23 -7.76 5.11 -14.42
N ASP A 24 -8.17 4.18 -15.28
CA ASP A 24 -9.24 4.41 -16.25
C ASP A 24 -10.57 4.72 -15.53
N LYS A 25 -10.91 4.00 -14.46
CA LYS A 25 -12.08 4.31 -13.61
C LYS A 25 -12.00 5.71 -13.00
N VAL A 26 -10.85 6.05 -12.41
CA VAL A 26 -10.63 7.35 -11.76
C VAL A 26 -10.73 8.49 -12.78
N PHE A 27 -10.12 8.34 -13.95
CA PHE A 27 -10.12 9.36 -15.01
C PHE A 27 -11.49 9.49 -15.67
N LEU A 28 -12.23 8.39 -15.82
CA LEU A 28 -13.60 8.42 -16.30
C LEU A 28 -14.50 9.26 -15.37
N VAL A 29 -14.39 9.04 -14.05
CA VAL A 29 -15.19 9.80 -13.07
C VAL A 29 -14.73 11.26 -12.98
N ALA A 30 -13.42 11.51 -12.94
CA ALA A 30 -12.87 12.85 -12.85
C ALA A 30 -13.19 13.70 -14.11
N GLY A 31 -13.13 13.07 -15.29
CA GLY A 31 -13.44 13.66 -16.59
C GLY A 31 -14.93 13.72 -16.94
N GLU A 32 -15.83 13.23 -16.07
CA GLU A 32 -17.26 13.11 -16.38
C GLU A 32 -17.87 14.47 -16.75
N GLY A 33 -18.37 14.57 -18.00
CA GLY A 33 -18.99 15.80 -18.51
C GLY A 33 -18.03 16.98 -18.67
N ALA A 34 -16.72 16.73 -18.78
CA ALA A 34 -15.74 17.76 -19.10
C ALA A 34 -15.83 18.15 -20.60
N PRO A 35 -15.75 19.45 -20.94
CA PRO A 35 -15.60 19.88 -22.32
C PRO A 35 -14.23 19.48 -22.87
N ALA A 36 -14.10 19.38 -24.20
CA ALA A 36 -12.83 19.06 -24.84
C ALA A 36 -11.76 20.13 -24.52
N GLY A 37 -10.53 19.69 -24.22
CA GLY A 37 -9.39 20.57 -23.94
C GLY A 37 -9.29 21.11 -22.51
N THR A 38 -10.17 20.72 -21.58
CA THR A 38 -10.06 21.09 -20.15
C THR A 38 -9.41 20.02 -19.29
N VAL A 39 -9.22 18.83 -19.85
CA VAL A 39 -8.56 17.69 -19.19
C VAL A 39 -7.13 17.61 -19.68
N SER A 40 -6.20 17.46 -18.75
CA SER A 40 -4.79 17.22 -19.06
C SER A 40 -4.22 16.18 -18.11
N VAL A 41 -3.35 15.32 -18.64
CA VAL A 41 -2.60 14.32 -17.90
C VAL A 41 -1.13 14.68 -18.04
N ARG A 42 -0.46 14.88 -16.91
CA ARG A 42 0.94 15.29 -16.83
C ARG A 42 1.78 14.21 -16.15
N CYS A 43 3.00 14.05 -16.61
CA CYS A 43 4.01 13.31 -15.86
C CYS A 43 5.38 13.97 -15.99
N THR A 44 6.24 13.68 -15.02
CA THR A 44 7.64 14.11 -15.05
C THR A 44 8.53 12.89 -15.12
N VAL A 45 9.42 12.83 -16.11
CA VAL A 45 10.38 11.74 -16.30
C VAL A 45 11.79 12.34 -16.41
N GLY A 46 12.55 12.27 -15.32
CA GLY A 46 13.82 12.99 -15.21
C GLY A 46 13.60 14.49 -15.30
N ASN A 47 14.16 15.14 -16.31
CA ASN A 47 13.99 16.58 -16.58
C ASN A 47 12.91 16.88 -17.63
N ALA A 48 12.27 15.86 -18.21
CA ALA A 48 11.20 16.07 -19.18
C ALA A 48 9.85 16.15 -18.47
N HIS A 49 9.10 17.20 -18.78
CA HIS A 49 7.69 17.35 -18.42
C HIS A 49 6.86 17.03 -19.65
N LEU A 50 6.00 16.02 -19.53
CA LEU A 50 5.07 15.61 -20.57
C LEU A 50 3.66 15.99 -20.14
N GLN A 51 2.86 16.47 -21.09
CA GLN A 51 1.47 16.83 -20.88
C GLN A 51 0.69 16.47 -22.14
N GLU A 52 -0.36 15.68 -21.97
CA GLU A 52 -1.26 15.25 -23.05
C GLU A 52 -2.71 15.24 -22.56
N ASP A 53 -3.67 15.16 -23.47
CA ASP A 53 -5.10 15.16 -23.12
C ASP A 53 -5.59 13.78 -22.64
N THR A 54 -4.90 12.71 -23.03
CA THR A 54 -5.24 11.33 -22.67
C THR A 54 -4.04 10.57 -22.08
N LEU A 55 -4.34 9.52 -21.30
CA LEU A 55 -3.31 8.65 -20.74
C LEU A 55 -2.56 7.87 -21.82
N ASP A 56 -3.24 7.51 -22.92
CA ASP A 56 -2.63 6.75 -24.01
C ASP A 56 -1.68 7.60 -24.84
N ASP A 57 -2.04 8.86 -25.09
CA ASP A 57 -1.15 9.83 -25.73
C ASP A 57 0.06 10.11 -24.85
N LEU A 58 -0.14 10.26 -23.54
CA LEU A 58 0.97 10.45 -22.59
C LEU A 58 1.92 9.24 -22.56
N ASN A 59 1.37 8.02 -22.66
CA ASN A 59 2.17 6.79 -22.75
C ASN A 59 2.98 6.76 -24.06
N ALA A 60 2.37 7.13 -25.19
CA ALA A 60 3.04 7.21 -26.48
C ALA A 60 4.15 8.28 -26.48
N ALA A 61 3.88 9.47 -25.94
CA ALA A 61 4.85 10.55 -25.80
C ALA A 61 6.03 10.14 -24.91
N ARG A 62 5.76 9.44 -23.80
CA ARG A 62 6.81 8.89 -22.94
C ARG A 62 7.66 7.83 -23.65
N ALA A 63 7.04 6.93 -24.40
CA ALA A 63 7.74 5.88 -25.14
C ALA A 63 8.63 6.44 -26.27
N ALA A 64 8.31 7.63 -26.77
CA ALA A 64 9.13 8.33 -27.76
C ALA A 64 10.43 8.95 -27.17
N LEU A 65 10.57 9.01 -25.84
CA LEU A 65 11.78 9.57 -25.21
C LEU A 65 12.98 8.61 -25.33
N PRO A 66 14.14 9.06 -25.80
CA PRO A 66 15.27 8.17 -26.15
C PRO A 66 15.96 7.50 -24.95
N TYR A 67 15.76 8.01 -23.73
CA TYR A 67 16.36 7.51 -22.49
C TYR A 67 15.35 6.78 -21.58
N VAL A 68 14.09 6.65 -22.01
CA VAL A 68 13.06 5.96 -21.24
C VAL A 68 12.94 4.55 -21.78
N SER A 69 13.16 3.57 -20.90
CA SER A 69 12.88 2.16 -21.20
C SER A 69 11.54 1.78 -20.58
N ASP A 70 10.94 0.68 -21.05
CA ASP A 70 9.74 0.10 -20.44
C ASP A 70 9.91 -0.24 -18.95
N ARG A 71 11.17 -0.38 -18.49
CA ARG A 71 11.51 -0.67 -17.09
C ARG A 71 11.66 0.57 -16.22
N THR A 72 11.69 1.76 -16.81
CA THR A 72 11.78 3.01 -16.06
C THR A 72 10.47 3.18 -15.30
N PRO A 73 10.47 3.28 -13.96
CA PRO A 73 9.24 3.35 -13.18
C PRO A 73 8.48 4.65 -13.43
N TRP A 74 7.19 4.63 -13.17
CA TRP A 74 6.39 5.86 -13.06
C TRP A 74 6.50 6.37 -11.63
N THR A 75 7.06 7.57 -11.47
CA THR A 75 7.27 8.19 -10.15
C THR A 75 6.13 9.12 -9.78
N ALA A 76 5.66 9.91 -10.76
CA ALA A 76 4.56 10.83 -10.58
C ALA A 76 3.64 10.87 -11.81
N LEU A 77 2.34 11.01 -11.56
CA LEU A 77 1.31 11.26 -12.57
C LEU A 77 0.31 12.25 -11.99
N THR A 78 -0.06 13.27 -12.75
CA THR A 78 -1.06 14.25 -12.36
C THR A 78 -2.14 14.28 -13.41
N PHE A 79 -3.38 14.06 -12.99
CA PHE A 79 -4.56 14.32 -13.82
C PHE A 79 -5.18 15.63 -13.36
N GLU A 80 -5.46 16.53 -14.28
CA GLU A 80 -6.06 17.82 -13.99
C GLU A 80 -7.22 18.08 -14.96
N ARG A 81 -8.38 18.37 -14.40
CA ARG A 81 -9.52 18.96 -15.09
C ARG A 81 -9.69 20.38 -14.57
N ASP A 82 -9.53 21.36 -15.45
CA ASP A 82 -9.67 22.77 -15.11
C ASP A 82 -10.74 23.46 -15.97
N GLU A 83 -11.89 23.75 -15.36
CA GLU A 83 -12.94 24.60 -15.92
C GLU A 83 -13.00 25.96 -15.18
N GLY A 84 -11.88 26.36 -14.57
CA GLY A 84 -11.75 27.56 -13.75
C GLY A 84 -12.58 27.49 -12.47
N ALA A 85 -13.34 28.56 -12.20
CA ALA A 85 -14.17 28.65 -11.00
C ALA A 85 -15.40 27.72 -11.01
N ALA A 86 -15.77 27.16 -12.18
CA ALA A 86 -16.92 26.28 -12.29
C ALA A 86 -16.64 24.92 -11.65
N ARG A 87 -15.59 24.23 -12.10
CA ARG A 87 -15.22 22.87 -11.67
C ARG A 87 -13.73 22.65 -11.84
N TYR A 88 -13.12 22.09 -10.83
CA TYR A 88 -11.71 21.74 -10.81
C TYR A 88 -11.53 20.37 -10.15
N VAL A 89 -10.77 19.49 -10.78
CA VAL A 89 -10.38 18.20 -10.21
C VAL A 89 -8.89 17.99 -10.49
N SER A 90 -8.07 17.87 -9.46
CA SER A 90 -6.68 17.41 -9.57
C SER A 90 -6.52 16.09 -8.84
N ILE A 91 -5.83 15.14 -9.47
CA ILE A 91 -5.49 13.84 -8.89
C ILE A 91 -3.99 13.63 -9.11
N GLU A 92 -3.25 13.67 -8.03
CA GLU A 92 -1.80 13.55 -8.01
C GLU A 92 -1.42 12.21 -7.42
N PHE A 93 -0.70 11.40 -8.21
CA PHE A 93 -0.10 10.14 -7.80
C PHE A 93 1.39 10.39 -7.62
N GLU A 94 1.91 10.24 -6.40
CA GLU A 94 3.34 10.40 -6.10
C GLU A 94 3.74 9.50 -4.93
N ASP A 95 4.82 8.74 -5.09
CA ASP A 95 5.41 7.90 -4.03
C ASP A 95 4.40 7.00 -3.26
N GLY A 96 3.36 6.53 -3.95
CA GLY A 96 2.34 5.67 -3.35
C GLY A 96 1.29 6.41 -2.52
N VAL A 97 1.25 7.73 -2.64
CA VAL A 97 0.23 8.62 -2.12
C VAL A 97 -0.60 9.13 -3.28
N VAL A 98 -1.92 9.15 -3.11
CA VAL A 98 -2.85 9.73 -4.08
C VAL A 98 -3.56 10.91 -3.43
N THR A 99 -3.33 12.11 -3.94
CA THR A 99 -3.99 13.33 -3.46
C THR A 99 -5.06 13.74 -4.45
N VAL A 100 -6.30 13.77 -3.98
CA VAL A 100 -7.46 14.20 -4.76
C VAL A 100 -7.90 15.56 -4.26
N THR A 101 -7.92 16.55 -5.15
CA THR A 101 -8.42 17.90 -4.88
C THR A 101 -9.58 18.22 -5.79
N VAL A 102 -10.75 18.47 -5.22
CA VAL A 102 -11.96 18.88 -5.95
C VAL A 102 -12.34 20.29 -5.52
N ARG A 103 -12.59 21.19 -6.48
CA ARG A 103 -13.07 22.55 -6.20
C ARG A 103 -14.22 22.93 -7.13
N SER A 104 -15.23 23.61 -6.59
CA SER A 104 -16.34 24.17 -7.37
C SER A 104 -17.10 25.21 -6.54
N GLY A 105 -17.89 26.06 -7.21
CA GLY A 105 -18.93 26.86 -6.55
C GLY A 105 -20.12 26.03 -6.07
N ASP A 106 -20.28 24.79 -6.53
CA ASP A 106 -21.36 23.88 -6.12
C ASP A 106 -20.89 22.88 -5.03
N PRO A 107 -21.40 22.98 -3.78
CA PRO A 107 -21.05 22.06 -2.70
C PRO A 107 -21.51 20.63 -2.96
N ILE A 108 -22.66 20.44 -3.60
CA ILE A 108 -23.25 19.11 -3.84
C ILE A 108 -22.36 18.36 -4.83
N TRP A 109 -21.98 19.04 -5.93
CA TRP A 109 -21.05 18.48 -6.90
C TRP A 109 -19.68 18.18 -6.27
N THR A 110 -19.14 19.11 -5.48
CA THR A 110 -17.82 18.94 -4.83
C THR A 110 -17.81 17.73 -3.90
N HIS A 111 -18.83 17.57 -3.07
CA HIS A 111 -18.94 16.41 -2.18
C HIS A 111 -19.19 15.11 -2.94
N GLY A 112 -20.08 15.11 -3.93
CA GLY A 112 -20.39 13.94 -4.74
C GLY A 112 -19.20 13.44 -5.56
N GLN A 113 -18.39 14.35 -6.12
CA GLN A 113 -17.18 13.99 -6.85
C GLN A 113 -16.09 13.47 -5.92
N ALA A 114 -15.81 14.18 -4.81
CA ALA A 114 -14.84 13.71 -3.83
C ALA A 114 -15.20 12.32 -3.25
N HIS A 115 -16.49 12.06 -3.01
CA HIS A 115 -16.96 10.76 -2.53
C HIS A 115 -16.76 9.66 -3.57
N ARG A 116 -17.15 9.88 -4.83
CA ARG A 116 -17.01 8.88 -5.91
C ARG A 116 -15.55 8.53 -6.19
N LEU A 117 -14.67 9.54 -6.22
CA LEU A 117 -13.23 9.33 -6.37
C LEU A 117 -12.65 8.59 -5.15
N GLY A 118 -13.11 8.94 -3.95
CA GLY A 118 -12.72 8.24 -2.73
C GLY A 118 -13.10 6.78 -2.72
N GLU A 119 -14.31 6.43 -3.13
CA GLU A 119 -14.80 5.05 -3.19
C GLU A 119 -13.95 4.18 -4.13
N ILE A 120 -13.57 4.71 -5.29
CA ILE A 120 -12.68 3.99 -6.23
C ILE A 120 -11.28 3.81 -5.62
N LEU A 121 -10.75 4.82 -4.96
CA LEU A 121 -9.42 4.73 -4.34
C LEU A 121 -9.41 3.82 -3.10
N GLU A 122 -10.50 3.77 -2.33
CA GLU A 122 -10.68 2.83 -1.22
C GLU A 122 -10.87 1.39 -1.70
N GLU A 123 -11.62 1.18 -2.79
CA GLU A 123 -11.67 -0.11 -3.51
C GLU A 123 -10.26 -0.52 -3.97
N ALA A 124 -9.45 0.45 -4.39
CA ALA A 124 -8.05 0.27 -4.75
C ALA A 124 -7.09 0.11 -3.55
N HIS A 125 -7.60 -0.27 -2.37
CA HIS A 125 -6.88 -0.41 -1.10
C HIS A 125 -6.25 0.88 -0.54
N GLY A 126 -6.59 2.04 -1.09
CA GLY A 126 -6.20 3.33 -0.53
C GLY A 126 -6.85 3.54 0.84
N ALA A 127 -6.07 3.97 1.82
CA ALA A 127 -6.58 4.36 3.13
C ALA A 127 -6.55 5.89 3.26
N ALA A 128 -7.72 6.50 3.47
CA ALA A 128 -7.86 7.94 3.70
C ALA A 128 -7.20 8.40 5.02
N GLU A 129 -6.98 7.48 5.95
CA GLU A 129 -6.28 7.72 7.22
C GLU A 129 -4.95 6.97 7.23
N HIS A 130 -3.87 7.68 7.59
CA HIS A 130 -2.55 7.08 7.73
C HIS A 130 -2.53 6.16 8.95
N ARG A 131 -2.96 4.90 8.78
CA ARG A 131 -2.90 3.90 9.84
C ARG A 131 -1.43 3.60 10.12
N TYR A 132 -0.91 4.19 11.20
CA TYR A 132 0.33 3.74 11.84
C TYR A 132 0.17 2.26 12.23
N ARG A 133 0.59 1.35 11.34
CA ARG A 133 0.57 -0.11 11.57
C ARG A 133 1.83 -0.62 12.27
N ILE A 134 2.87 0.21 12.32
CA ILE A 134 4.16 -0.05 12.97
C ILE A 134 4.09 -0.34 14.49
N PRO A 135 3.15 0.19 15.32
CA PRO A 135 3.18 -0.08 16.75
C PRO A 135 2.88 -1.55 17.10
N GLN A 136 2.09 -2.27 16.29
CA GLN A 136 1.72 -3.65 16.60
C GLN A 136 2.89 -4.64 16.46
N VAL A 137 3.66 -4.56 15.36
CA VAL A 137 4.84 -5.42 15.14
C VAL A 137 5.89 -5.23 16.24
N ARG A 138 6.12 -3.96 16.63
CA ARG A 138 7.08 -3.65 17.70
C ARG A 138 6.61 -4.19 19.05
N GLN A 139 5.32 -4.07 19.35
CA GLN A 139 4.74 -4.60 20.59
C GLN A 139 4.79 -6.12 20.65
N THR A 140 4.41 -6.83 19.58
CA THR A 140 4.48 -8.30 19.52
C THR A 140 5.92 -8.79 19.59
N ALA A 141 6.87 -8.15 18.90
CA ALA A 141 8.30 -8.49 18.99
C ALA A 141 8.87 -8.27 20.41
N LEU A 142 8.51 -7.18 21.08
CA LEU A 142 8.94 -6.91 22.45
C LEU A 142 8.36 -7.91 23.45
N LEU A 143 7.08 -8.28 23.32
CA LEU A 143 6.45 -9.31 24.14
C LEU A 143 7.13 -10.67 23.94
N MET A 144 7.44 -11.03 22.68
CA MET A 144 8.18 -12.26 22.35
C MET A 144 9.57 -12.28 22.97
N ALA A 145 10.31 -11.18 22.89
CA ALA A 145 11.63 -11.05 23.51
C ALA A 145 11.56 -11.19 25.03
N LEU A 146 10.54 -10.61 25.67
CA LEU A 146 10.32 -10.72 27.11
C LEU A 146 10.01 -12.16 27.53
N VAL A 147 9.16 -12.87 26.78
CA VAL A 147 8.87 -14.28 27.04
C VAL A 147 10.14 -15.14 26.89
N LEU A 148 10.93 -14.90 25.84
CA LEU A 148 12.21 -15.60 25.64
C LEU A 148 13.20 -15.36 26.78
N MET A 149 13.28 -14.13 27.31
CA MET A 149 14.13 -13.81 28.46
C MET A 149 13.76 -14.57 29.73
N ILE A 150 12.47 -14.88 29.92
CA ILE A 150 12.00 -15.67 31.07
C ILE A 150 12.20 -17.17 30.80
N TRP A 151 11.97 -17.61 29.57
CA TRP A 151 11.92 -19.02 29.20
C TRP A 151 13.29 -19.67 28.95
N VAL A 152 14.25 -18.94 28.36
CA VAL A 152 15.59 -19.49 28.09
C VAL A 152 16.32 -19.87 29.39
N PRO A 153 16.34 -19.05 30.45
CA PRO A 153 16.95 -19.44 31.72
C PRO A 153 16.29 -20.66 32.36
N SER A 154 14.96 -20.83 32.25
CA SER A 154 14.27 -22.00 32.81
C SER A 154 14.68 -23.31 32.12
N MET A 155 15.10 -23.27 30.85
CA MET A 155 15.64 -24.45 30.16
C MET A 155 17.02 -24.87 30.66
N THR A 156 17.78 -23.94 31.24
CA THR A 156 19.13 -24.21 31.77
C THR A 156 19.14 -24.66 33.23
N TYR A 157 17.97 -24.68 33.88
CA TYR A 157 17.85 -25.10 35.27
C TYR A 157 18.03 -26.63 35.40
N ALA A 158 19.06 -27.04 36.14
CA ALA A 158 19.44 -28.45 36.33
C ALA A 158 18.81 -29.10 37.59
N GLY A 159 17.78 -28.47 38.17
CA GLY A 159 17.08 -29.00 39.33
C GLY A 159 16.11 -30.15 38.99
N PRO A 160 15.42 -30.71 40.01
CA PRO A 160 14.40 -31.73 39.79
C PRO A 160 13.31 -31.19 38.87
N ARG A 161 13.02 -31.92 37.78
CA ARG A 161 11.96 -31.52 36.84
C ARG A 161 10.59 -31.81 37.43
N ASP A 162 9.88 -30.77 37.82
CA ASP A 162 8.50 -30.86 38.30
C ASP A 162 7.49 -30.70 37.15
N PHE A 163 6.22 -31.02 37.41
CA PHE A 163 5.11 -30.80 36.46
C PHE A 163 5.09 -29.36 35.90
N TYR A 164 5.47 -28.38 36.72
CA TYR A 164 5.55 -26.97 36.33
C TYR A 164 6.63 -26.69 35.28
N ASP A 165 7.73 -27.46 35.25
CA ASP A 165 8.79 -27.31 34.25
C ASP A 165 8.32 -27.80 32.87
N TYR A 166 7.58 -28.90 32.82
CA TYR A 166 6.96 -29.37 31.57
C TYR A 166 5.91 -28.37 31.06
N LEU A 167 5.12 -27.80 31.97
CA LEU A 167 4.06 -26.84 31.61
C LEU A 167 4.65 -25.50 31.13
N THR A 168 5.77 -25.04 31.72
CA THR A 168 6.53 -23.87 31.22
C THR A 168 7.22 -24.15 29.88
N GLN A 169 7.75 -25.36 29.67
CA GLN A 169 8.31 -25.75 28.36
C GLN A 169 7.25 -25.75 27.25
N ILE A 170 6.11 -26.41 27.47
CA ILE A 170 5.02 -26.48 26.48
C ILE A 170 4.46 -25.09 26.19
N SER A 171 4.20 -24.28 27.23
CA SER A 171 3.67 -22.93 27.05
C SER A 171 4.65 -22.00 26.32
N GLY A 172 5.96 -22.09 26.59
CA GLY A 172 6.96 -21.31 25.86
C GLY A 172 7.05 -21.68 24.38
N VAL A 173 6.99 -22.98 24.04
CA VAL A 173 6.88 -23.42 22.63
C VAL A 173 5.59 -22.87 21.99
N GLY A 174 4.47 -22.95 22.70
CA GLY A 174 3.19 -22.43 22.21
C GLY A 174 3.23 -20.93 21.92
N VAL A 175 3.81 -20.13 22.83
CA VAL A 175 3.97 -18.69 22.64
C VAL A 175 4.91 -18.39 21.47
N LEU A 176 6.01 -19.14 21.32
CA LEU A 176 6.93 -18.97 20.20
C LEU A 176 6.26 -19.22 18.85
N VAL A 177 5.47 -20.29 18.74
CA VAL A 177 4.75 -20.63 17.51
C VAL A 177 3.68 -19.58 17.21
N LEU A 178 2.86 -19.20 18.19
CA LEU A 178 1.78 -18.22 17.99
C LEU A 178 2.34 -16.82 17.67
N GLY A 179 3.31 -16.34 18.45
CA GLY A 179 3.92 -15.04 18.24
C GLY A 179 4.76 -14.98 16.97
N GLY A 180 5.48 -16.05 16.63
CA GLY A 180 6.17 -16.19 15.36
C GLY A 180 5.21 -16.13 14.17
N THR A 181 4.11 -16.87 14.23
CA THR A 181 3.07 -16.86 13.19
C THR A 181 2.44 -15.48 13.04
N GLN A 182 2.17 -14.79 14.14
CA GLN A 182 1.63 -13.44 14.14
C GLN A 182 2.62 -12.43 13.52
N LEU A 183 3.91 -12.51 13.86
CA LEU A 183 4.96 -11.67 13.27
C LEU A 183 5.11 -11.92 11.76
N VAL A 184 5.11 -13.19 11.33
CA VAL A 184 5.14 -13.54 9.91
C VAL A 184 3.91 -12.99 9.20
N ARG A 185 2.71 -13.13 9.79
CA ARG A 185 1.47 -12.59 9.23
C ARG A 185 1.52 -11.07 9.08
N GLU A 186 1.97 -10.36 10.11
CA GLU A 186 2.09 -8.90 10.06
C GLU A 186 3.15 -8.45 9.05
N TRP A 187 4.28 -9.15 8.98
CA TRP A 187 5.32 -8.91 7.98
C TRP A 187 4.81 -9.13 6.56
N VAL A 188 4.12 -10.25 6.30
CA VAL A 188 3.50 -10.57 5.00
C VAL A 188 2.49 -9.51 4.61
N ASN A 189 1.60 -9.13 5.52
CA ASN A 189 0.60 -8.10 5.25
C ASN A 189 1.26 -6.75 4.97
N GLY A 190 2.27 -6.35 5.76
CA GLY A 190 3.01 -5.11 5.52
C GLY A 190 3.77 -5.10 4.19
N ARG A 191 4.25 -6.25 3.71
CA ARG A 191 4.88 -6.39 2.39
C ARG A 191 3.86 -6.39 1.25
N ALA A 192 2.70 -7.01 1.44
CA ALA A 192 1.67 -7.13 0.43
C ALA A 192 0.82 -5.85 0.26
N ASP A 193 0.71 -5.04 1.31
CA ASP A 193 -0.02 -3.76 1.32
C ASP A 193 0.88 -2.58 0.91
N ARG A 194 2.01 -2.86 0.26
CA ARG A 194 2.85 -1.81 -0.30
C ARG A 194 2.07 -1.05 -1.39
N PRO A 195 2.25 0.28 -1.47
CA PRO A 195 1.68 1.02 -2.58
C PRO A 195 2.26 0.50 -3.88
N VAL A 196 1.41 0.39 -4.90
CA VAL A 196 1.79 -0.06 -6.24
C VAL A 196 1.18 0.92 -7.21
N PHE A 197 2.01 1.50 -8.06
CA PHE A 197 1.57 2.38 -9.12
C PHE A 197 2.05 1.82 -10.46
N LYS A 198 1.10 1.39 -11.29
CA LYS A 198 1.37 0.82 -12.62
C LYS A 198 0.44 1.47 -13.63
N VAL A 199 1.00 2.27 -14.52
CA VAL A 199 0.21 3.01 -15.52
C VAL A 199 -0.18 2.12 -16.71
N THR A 200 0.68 1.19 -17.11
CA THR A 200 0.52 0.38 -18.32
C THR A 200 -0.01 -1.03 -18.07
N GLU A 201 -0.07 -1.45 -16.81
CA GLU A 201 -0.43 -2.81 -16.41
C GLU A 201 -1.47 -2.79 -15.31
N ASP A 202 -2.30 -3.82 -15.27
CA ASP A 202 -3.22 -4.04 -14.15
C ASP A 202 -2.48 -4.51 -12.90
N VAL A 203 -3.01 -4.10 -11.75
CA VAL A 203 -2.51 -4.58 -10.46
C VAL A 203 -3.17 -5.92 -10.14
N GLN A 204 -2.37 -6.88 -9.67
CA GLN A 204 -2.91 -8.17 -9.24
C GLN A 204 -3.68 -8.02 -7.92
N TRP A 205 -5.00 -8.25 -8.00
CA TRP A 205 -5.94 -8.21 -6.88
C TRP A 205 -6.05 -9.52 -6.08
N GLY A 206 -5.24 -10.53 -6.40
CA GLY A 206 -5.29 -11.87 -5.79
C GLY A 206 -4.88 -11.95 -4.31
N SER A 207 -4.66 -13.17 -3.81
CA SER A 207 -4.28 -13.41 -2.40
C SER A 207 -3.01 -12.66 -1.99
N THR A 208 -2.82 -12.43 -0.69
CA THR A 208 -1.62 -11.80 -0.11
C THR A 208 -0.33 -12.44 -0.64
N TRP A 209 -0.33 -13.76 -0.85
CA TRP A 209 0.78 -14.51 -1.45
C TRP A 209 1.09 -14.10 -2.90
N SER A 210 0.06 -13.94 -3.74
CA SER A 210 0.23 -13.50 -5.13
C SER A 210 0.84 -12.10 -5.24
N ARG A 211 0.61 -11.27 -4.23
CA ARG A 211 1.09 -9.88 -4.16
C ARG A 211 2.54 -9.76 -3.70
N LEU A 212 3.09 -10.81 -3.08
CA LEU A 212 4.50 -10.82 -2.66
C LEU A 212 5.43 -10.91 -3.88
N SER A 213 6.54 -10.16 -3.82
CA SER A 213 7.62 -10.30 -4.78
C SER A 213 8.21 -11.71 -4.74
N SER A 214 8.83 -12.17 -5.83
CA SER A 214 9.49 -13.48 -5.86
C SER A 214 10.52 -13.63 -4.75
N GLY A 215 11.27 -12.56 -4.43
CA GLY A 215 12.20 -12.53 -3.30
C GLY A 215 11.52 -12.69 -1.94
N ASP A 216 10.37 -12.03 -1.73
CA ASP A 216 9.62 -12.16 -0.47
C ASP A 216 9.00 -13.55 -0.28
N ARG A 217 8.57 -14.18 -1.37
CA ARG A 217 8.08 -15.57 -1.34
C ARG A 217 9.19 -16.54 -0.94
N ILE A 218 10.39 -16.40 -1.53
CA ILE A 218 11.56 -17.20 -1.19
C ILE A 218 11.95 -16.99 0.28
N ALA A 219 11.99 -15.73 0.73
CA ALA A 219 12.28 -15.39 2.12
C ALA A 219 11.29 -16.06 3.08
N LEU A 220 9.99 -16.00 2.79
CA LEU A 220 8.97 -16.65 3.61
C LEU A 220 9.14 -18.17 3.69
N VAL A 221 9.35 -18.83 2.54
CA VAL A 221 9.57 -20.29 2.51
C VAL A 221 10.82 -20.66 3.29
N SER A 222 11.91 -19.90 3.14
CA SER A 222 13.15 -20.13 3.89
C SER A 222 12.97 -19.96 5.40
N ALA A 223 12.19 -18.97 5.84
CA ALA A 223 11.90 -18.74 7.24
C ALA A 223 11.08 -19.88 7.86
N VAL A 224 10.10 -20.41 7.13
CA VAL A 224 9.31 -21.57 7.57
C VAL A 224 10.20 -22.81 7.72
N ILE A 225 11.07 -23.09 6.73
CA ILE A 225 11.99 -24.24 6.79
C ILE A 225 12.97 -24.12 7.97
N ALA A 226 13.54 -22.93 8.18
CA ALA A 226 14.43 -22.67 9.30
C ALA A 226 13.71 -22.87 10.66
N GLY A 227 12.47 -22.38 10.78
CA GLY A 227 11.64 -22.59 11.96
C GLY A 227 11.36 -24.07 12.24
N LEU A 228 11.00 -24.84 11.22
CA LEU A 228 10.79 -26.30 11.35
C LEU A 228 12.06 -27.04 11.75
N THR A 229 13.21 -26.63 11.22
CA THR A 229 14.51 -27.24 11.55
C THR A 229 14.89 -26.98 13.00
N LEU A 230 14.62 -25.78 13.52
CA LEU A 230 14.82 -25.46 14.94
C LEU A 230 13.93 -26.31 15.85
N ILE A 231 12.66 -26.51 15.50
CA ILE A 231 11.75 -27.37 16.27
C ILE A 231 12.22 -28.82 16.25
N ALA A 232 12.62 -29.34 15.08
CA ALA A 232 13.13 -30.70 14.97
C ALA A 232 14.42 -30.91 15.77
N THR A 233 15.32 -29.91 15.77
CA THR A 233 16.56 -29.94 16.56
C THR A 233 16.27 -29.93 18.05
N ALA A 234 15.34 -29.09 18.51
CA ALA A 234 14.92 -29.05 19.90
C ALA A 234 14.28 -30.37 20.34
N ALA A 235 13.44 -30.98 19.50
CA ALA A 235 12.82 -32.27 19.77
C ALA A 235 13.84 -33.42 19.85
N ALA A 236 14.91 -33.38 19.05
CA ALA A 236 15.97 -34.38 19.07
C ALA A 236 16.90 -34.27 20.30
N LEU A 237 16.88 -33.14 21.01
CA LEU A 237 17.69 -32.89 22.21
C LEU A 237 16.96 -33.24 23.52
N ILE A 238 15.68 -33.60 23.45
CA ILE A 238 14.84 -34.04 24.59
C ILE A 238 14.81 -35.56 24.63
#